data_AF-A0A838Y781-F1
#
_entry.id   AF-A0A838Y781-F1
#
_cell.length_a   1.000
_cell.length_b   1.000
_cell.length_c   1.000
_cell.angle_alpha   90.00
_cell.angle_beta   90.00
_cell.angle_gamma   90.00
#
_symmetry.space_group_name_H-M   'P 1'
#
loop_
_entity.id
_entity.type
_entity.pdbx_description
1 polymer ?
#
loop_
_entity_poly.entity_id
_entity_poly.type
_entity_poly.pdbx_seq_one_letter_code
_entity_poly.pdbx_strand_id
1 'polypeptide(L)' 'DLRQSIKNIPIDRMMIETDCPYLIPKNLLKKPINNINEPKYLPHIAKEICELIGVEIEELKFFTSKNAVDFFS' A
#
# COMPACT_ATOMS: atom_id res chain seq x y z
N ASP A 1 -4.23 -1.61 17.00
CA ASP A 1 -4.77 -0.98 15.77
C ASP A 1 -3.83 -1.33 14.61
N LEU A 2 -4.37 -1.79 13.48
CA LEU A 2 -3.60 -2.18 12.31
C LEU A 2 -2.75 -1.03 11.78
N ARG A 3 -3.30 0.19 11.74
CA ARG A 3 -2.56 1.39 11.28
C ARG A 3 -1.32 1.69 12.10
N GLN A 4 -1.39 1.51 13.42
CA GLN A 4 -0.22 1.71 14.28
C GLN A 4 0.80 0.57 14.14
N SER A 5 0.34 -0.64 13.79
CA SER A 5 1.22 -1.81 13.66
C SER A 5 2.15 -1.72 12.45
N ILE A 6 1.76 -0.97 11.41
CA ILE A 6 2.58 -0.69 10.22
C ILE A 6 3.95 -0.11 10.59
N LYS A 7 4.05 0.71 11.64
CA LYS A 7 5.31 1.31 12.09
C LYS A 7 6.35 0.30 12.60
N ASN A 8 5.91 -0.92 12.91
CA ASN A 8 6.78 -1.99 13.38
C ASN A 8 7.29 -2.88 12.25
N ILE A 9 6.86 -2.65 11.00
CA ILE A 9 7.27 -3.41 9.83
C ILE A 9 8.49 -2.70 9.21
N PRO A 10 9.68 -3.33 9.19
CA PRO A 10 10.84 -2.77 8.49
C PRO A 10 10.53 -2.56 7.01
N ILE A 11 10.93 -1.41 6.45
CA ILE A 11 10.61 -1.05 5.06
C ILE A 11 11.22 -2.03 4.05
N ASP A 12 12.40 -2.57 4.35
CA ASP A 12 13.11 -3.62 3.62
C ASP A 12 12.47 -5.02 3.73
N ARG A 13 11.35 -5.13 4.45
CA ARG A 13 10.51 -6.35 4.53
C ARG A 13 9.05 -6.10 4.17
N MET A 14 8.72 -4.89 3.72
CA MET A 14 7.35 -4.48 3.41
C MET A 14 6.99 -4.78 1.95
N MET A 15 5.79 -5.30 1.72
CA MET A 15 5.11 -5.34 0.43
C MET A 15 3.73 -4.69 0.58
N ILE A 16 3.17 -4.18 -0.51
CA ILE A 16 1.84 -3.54 -0.52
C ILE A 16 0.97 -4.15 -1.60
N GLU A 17 -0.32 -4.28 -1.32
CA GLU A 17 -1.30 -4.86 -2.25
C GLU A 17 -2.65 -4.17 -2.11
N THR A 18 -3.53 -4.38 -3.12
CA THR A 18 -4.90 -3.87 -3.09
C THR A 18 -5.91 -4.90 -2.57
N ASP A 19 -5.59 -6.19 -2.67
CA ASP A 19 -6.56 -7.29 -2.48
C ASP A 19 -7.82 -7.14 -3.38
N CYS A 20 -7.66 -6.54 -4.57
CA CYS A 20 -8.77 -6.39 -5.51
C CYS A 20 -9.35 -7.77 -5.89
N PRO A 21 -10.69 -7.91 -5.98
CA PRO A 21 -11.71 -6.86 -6.04
C PRO A 21 -12.20 -6.33 -4.67
N TYR A 22 -11.61 -6.78 -3.56
CA TYR A 22 -12.03 -6.48 -2.19
C TYR A 22 -11.27 -5.29 -1.58
N LEU A 23 -11.62 -4.92 -0.34
CA LEU A 23 -10.88 -3.95 0.48
C LEU A 23 -10.68 -2.56 -0.15
N ILE A 24 -11.76 -1.96 -0.66
CA ILE A 24 -11.73 -0.58 -1.16
C ILE A 24 -11.22 0.39 -0.07
N PRO A 25 -10.21 1.23 -0.37
CA PRO A 25 -9.75 2.24 0.58
C PRO A 25 -10.90 3.19 0.95
N LYS A 26 -11.21 3.27 2.25
CA LYS A 26 -12.35 4.03 2.77
C LYS A 26 -12.26 5.54 2.54
N ASN A 27 -11.04 6.05 2.36
CA ASN A 27 -10.71 7.47 2.19
C ASN A 27 -10.47 7.87 0.72
N LEU A 28 -10.96 7.09 -0.26
CA LEU A 28 -11.00 7.54 -1.65
C LEU A 28 -11.95 8.72 -1.83
N LEU A 29 -11.49 9.76 -2.53
CA LEU A 29 -12.30 10.95 -2.85
C LEU A 29 -13.55 10.63 -3.68
N LYS A 30 -13.42 9.71 -4.64
CA LYS A 30 -14.52 9.19 -5.46
C LYS A 30 -14.55 7.68 -5.30
N LYS A 31 -15.66 7.15 -4.79
CA LYS A 31 -15.84 5.70 -4.68
C LYS A 31 -15.91 5.06 -6.07
N PRO A 32 -15.31 3.87 -6.26
CA PRO A 32 -15.41 3.10 -7.50
C PRO A 32 -16.86 2.75 -7.84
N ILE A 33 -17.13 2.63 -9.14
CA ILE A 33 -18.40 2.11 -9.65
C ILE A 33 -18.55 0.67 -9.16
N ASN A 34 -19.76 0.29 -8.72
CA ASN A 34 -20.09 -1.04 -8.19
C ASN A 34 -19.36 -1.47 -6.91
N ASN A 35 -18.67 -0.55 -6.22
CA ASN A 35 -17.88 -0.88 -5.02
C ASN A 35 -16.87 -2.02 -5.28
N ILE A 36 -16.13 -1.95 -6.39
CA ILE A 36 -15.05 -2.88 -6.71
C ILE A 36 -13.71 -2.17 -6.53
N ASN A 37 -12.80 -2.78 -5.78
CA ASN A 37 -11.42 -2.32 -5.71
C ASN A 37 -10.64 -2.77 -6.95
N GLU A 38 -9.61 -2.02 -7.31
CA GLU A 38 -8.82 -2.23 -8.52
C GLU A 38 -7.34 -1.93 -8.25
N PRO A 39 -6.40 -2.56 -8.97
CA PRO A 39 -4.96 -2.33 -8.80
C PRO A 39 -4.55 -0.85 -8.92
N LYS A 40 -5.30 -0.06 -9.71
CA LYS A 40 -5.04 1.38 -9.90
C LYS A 40 -5.13 2.22 -8.62
N TYR A 41 -5.71 1.67 -7.54
CA TYR A 41 -5.78 2.33 -6.24
C TYR A 41 -4.56 2.07 -5.35
N LEU A 42 -3.60 1.23 -5.78
CA LEU A 42 -2.36 0.99 -5.05
C LEU A 42 -1.56 2.27 -4.71
N PRO A 43 -1.46 3.30 -5.58
CA PRO A 43 -0.80 4.55 -5.24
C PRO A 43 -1.47 5.31 -4.07
N HIS A 44 -2.79 5.17 -3.91
CA HIS A 44 -3.52 5.77 -2.77
C HIS A 44 -3.14 5.07 -1.47
N ILE A 45 -3.02 3.74 -1.48
CA ILE A 45 -2.56 2.94 -0.34
C ILE A 45 -1.12 3.30 0.02
N ALA A 46 -0.24 3.39 -0.98
CA ALA A 46 1.16 3.78 -0.80
C ALA A 46 1.31 5.15 -0.12
N LYS A 47 0.52 6.14 -0.55
CA LYS A 47 0.52 7.48 0.05
C LYS A 47 0.13 7.46 1.53
N GLU A 48 -0.93 6.74 1.89
CA GLU A 48 -1.34 6.58 3.29
C GLU A 48 -0.22 5.93 4.13
N ILE A 49 0.46 4.92 3.58
CA ILE A 49 1.58 4.26 4.26
C ILE A 49 2.74 5.24 4.49
N CYS A 50 3.14 6.00 3.48
CA CYS A 50 4.16 7.06 3.62
C CYS A 50 3.83 8.03 4.74
N GLU A 51 2.58 8.51 4.81
CA GLU A 51 2.10 9.41 5.87
C GLU A 51 2.17 8.76 7.27
N LEU A 52 1.93 7.45 7.37
CA LEU A 52 1.94 6.72 8.65
C LEU A 52 3.35 6.43 9.19
N ILE A 53 4.33 6.15 8.32
CA ILE A 53 5.69 5.76 8.72
C ILE A 53 6.75 6.85 8.50
N GLY A 54 6.40 7.95 7.83
CA GLY A 54 7.28 9.10 7.66
C GLY A 54 8.40 8.88 6.64
N VAL A 55 8.10 8.21 5.52
CA VAL A 55 9.05 7.95 4.43
C VAL A 55 8.59 8.58 3.12
N GLU A 56 9.54 8.88 2.26
CA GLU A 56 9.27 9.42 0.93
C GLU A 56 8.69 8.36 -0.01
N ILE A 57 7.84 8.79 -0.95
CA ILE A 57 7.16 7.85 -1.87
C ILE A 57 8.14 7.06 -2.75
N GLU A 58 9.25 7.68 -3.15
CA GLU A 58 10.27 7.01 -3.97
C GLU A 58 11.03 5.94 -3.18
N GLU A 59 11.25 6.17 -1.88
CA GLU A 59 11.85 5.17 -0.99
C GLU A 59 10.92 3.98 -0.79
N LEU A 60 9.64 4.23 -0.51
CA LEU A 60 8.64 3.17 -0.37
C LEU A 60 8.56 2.34 -1.66
N LYS A 61 8.45 2.98 -2.83
CA LYS A 61 8.40 2.30 -4.14
C LYS A 61 9.61 1.41 -4.37
N PHE A 62 10.82 1.92 -4.06
CA PHE A 62 12.06 1.16 -4.23
C PHE A 62 12.02 -0.12 -3.40
N PHE A 63 11.80 -0.01 -2.09
CA PHE A 63 11.81 -1.15 -1.20
C PHE A 63 10.67 -2.13 -1.49
N THR A 64 9.43 -1.67 -1.64
CA THR A 64 8.30 -2.60 -1.87
C THR A 64 8.43 -3.35 -3.19
N SER A 65 8.94 -2.70 -4.24
CA SER A 65 9.14 -3.34 -5.54
C SER A 65 10.30 -4.35 -5.47
N LYS A 66 11.42 -3.95 -4.84
CA LYS A 66 12.57 -4.84 -4.63
C LYS A 66 12.16 -6.08 -3.83
N ASN A 67 11.46 -5.89 -2.71
CA ASN A 67 11.03 -6.98 -1.84
C ASN A 67 10.09 -7.95 -2.56
N ALA A 68 9.16 -7.44 -3.39
CA ALA A 68 8.26 -8.27 -4.18
C ALA A 68 9.02 -9.09 -5.23
N VAL A 69 9.95 -8.47 -5.97
CA VAL A 69 10.78 -9.19 -6.95
C VAL A 69 11.63 -10.25 -6.26
N ASP A 70 12.32 -9.91 -5.18
CA ASP A 70 13.18 -10.82 -4.42
C ASP A 70 12.39 -11.99 -3.78
N PHE A 71 11.10 -11.80 -3.49
CA PHE A 71 10.26 -12.84 -2.88
C PHE A 71 9.62 -13.79 -3.91
N PHE A 72 9.20 -13.27 -5.07
CA PHE A 72 8.45 -14.04 -6.07
C PHE A 72 9.29 -14.56 -7.25
N SER A 73 10.57 -14.14 -7.36
CA SER A 73 11.49 -14.60 -8.41
C SER A 73 12.55 -15.54 -7.84
#